data_AF-A0ABD5X491-F1
#
_entry.id   AF-A0ABD5X491-F1
#
_cell.length_a   1.000
_cell.length_b   1.000
_cell.length_c   1.000
_cell.angle_alpha   90.00
_cell.angle_beta   90.00
_cell.angle_gamma   90.00
#
_symmetry.space_group_name_H-M   'P 1'
#
loop_
_entity.id
_entity.type
_entity.pdbx_description
1 polymer ?
#
loop_
_entity_poly.entity_id
_entity_poly.type
_entity_poly.pdbx_seq_one_letter_code
_entity_poly.pdbx_strand_id
1 'polypeptide(L)'
;MVDANRRAFSSVSFSLSCPEECHIKTVGAMPLVVDYIVENAAEHNVGPSPSVTVDLSETDETVILTISDDGPGIPDQEFSALDAEEETQLKHASGVGLWIVQ
;
A
#
# COMPACT_ATOMS: atom_id res chain seq x y z
N MET A 1 -11.28 1.25 -6.06
CA MET A 1 -10.15 0.83 -5.21
C MET A 1 -10.23 1.48 -3.84
N VAL A 2 -9.94 2.78 -3.69
CA VAL A 2 -10.12 3.50 -2.41
C VAL A 2 -11.55 3.37 -1.89
N ASP A 3 -12.56 3.51 -2.76
CA ASP A 3 -13.97 3.34 -2.37
C ASP A 3 -14.37 1.92 -1.98
N ALA A 4 -13.64 0.90 -2.47
CA ALA A 4 -13.88 -0.49 -2.08
C ALA A 4 -13.32 -0.75 -0.69
N ASN A 5 -12.10 -0.30 -0.42
CA ASN A 5 -11.45 -0.40 0.88
C ASN A 5 -12.18 0.41 1.97
N ARG A 6 -12.72 1.59 1.65
CA ARG A 6 -13.60 2.36 2.55
C ARG A 6 -14.80 1.55 3.07
N ARG A 7 -15.33 0.62 2.25
CA ARG A 7 -16.47 -0.22 2.64
C ARG A 7 -16.03 -1.43 3.47
N ALA A 8 -14.86 -1.99 3.17
CA ALA A 8 -14.31 -3.14 3.89
C ALA A 8 -13.79 -2.76 5.28
N PHE A 9 -13.17 -1.59 5.42
CA PHE A 9 -12.54 -1.11 6.65
C PHE A 9 -13.25 0.15 7.18
N SER A 10 -14.45 -0.01 7.74
CA SER A 10 -15.28 1.13 8.17
C SER A 10 -14.70 1.96 9.33
N SER A 11 -13.72 1.42 10.06
CA SER A 11 -13.00 2.10 11.14
C SER A 11 -11.78 2.87 10.66
N VAL A 12 -11.38 2.72 9.39
CA VAL A 12 -10.21 3.36 8.79
C VAL A 12 -10.65 4.56 7.97
N SER A 13 -10.01 5.70 8.20
CA SER A 13 -10.20 6.88 7.36
C SER A 13 -9.31 6.78 6.13
N PHE A 14 -9.89 7.00 4.95
CA PHE A 14 -9.12 7.08 3.71
C PHE A 14 -9.12 8.51 3.17
N SER A 15 -8.03 8.93 2.56
CA SER A 15 -7.90 10.20 1.81
C SER A 15 -7.26 9.94 0.46
N LEU A 16 -7.69 10.70 -0.54
CA LEU A 16 -7.13 10.68 -1.89
C LEU A 16 -6.80 12.12 -2.28
N SER A 17 -5.55 12.37 -2.65
CA SER A 17 -5.10 13.61 -3.26
C SER A 17 -4.54 13.28 -4.64
N CYS A 18 -5.06 13.91 -5.68
CA CYS A 18 -4.56 13.73 -7.03
C CYS A 18 -4.80 14.99 -7.86
N PRO A 19 -4.04 15.20 -8.95
CA PRO A 19 -4.36 16.21 -9.96
C PRO A 19 -5.77 15.96 -10.55
N GLU A 20 -6.36 16.99 -11.18
CA GLU A 20 -7.67 16.84 -11.84
C GLU A 20 -7.65 15.77 -12.93
N GLU A 21 -6.56 15.70 -13.68
CA GLU A 21 -6.29 14.65 -14.67
C GLU A 21 -4.81 14.25 -14.60
N CYS A 22 -4.54 12.95 -14.65
CA CYS A 22 -3.20 12.39 -14.76
C CYS A 22 -3.26 11.09 -15.57
N HIS A 23 -2.45 10.99 -16.62
CA HIS A 23 -2.46 9.83 -17.51
C HIS A 23 -1.09 9.16 -17.54
N ILE A 24 -1.02 7.95 -16.99
CA ILE A 24 0.17 7.13 -17.02
C ILE A 24 -0.04 5.87 -17.85
N LYS A 25 0.97 5.47 -18.60
CA LYS A 25 1.05 4.12 -19.15
C LYS A 25 1.77 3.24 -18.15
N THR A 26 1.11 2.17 -17.76
CA THR A 26 1.57 1.26 -16.72
C THR A 26 1.25 -0.18 -17.12
N VAL A 27 1.84 -1.14 -16.42
CA VAL A 27 1.54 -2.57 -16.59
C VAL A 27 0.14 -2.88 -16.05
N GLY A 28 -0.52 -3.90 -16.62
CA GLY A 28 -1.89 -4.26 -16.24
C GLY A 28 -2.07 -4.66 -14.78
N ALA A 29 -0.99 -5.02 -14.08
CA ALA A 29 -0.99 -5.38 -12.66
C ALA A 29 -1.07 -4.18 -11.71
N MET A 30 -0.84 -2.95 -12.18
CA MET A 30 -0.76 -1.76 -11.32
C MET A 30 -1.99 -1.54 -10.43
N PRO A 31 -3.25 -1.68 -10.90
CA PRO A 31 -4.40 -1.56 -10.02
C PRO A 31 -4.42 -2.59 -8.88
N LEU A 32 -3.90 -3.81 -9.11
CA LEU A 32 -3.84 -4.86 -8.09
C LEU A 32 -2.77 -4.54 -7.05
N VAL A 33 -1.62 -4.06 -7.48
CA VAL A 33 -0.52 -3.61 -6.60
C VAL A 33 -1.02 -2.54 -5.64
N VAL A 34 -1.70 -1.52 -6.15
CA VAL A 34 -2.20 -0.42 -5.32
C VAL A 34 -3.29 -0.90 -4.35
N ASP A 35 -4.20 -1.78 -4.80
CA ASP A 35 -5.25 -2.33 -3.93
C ASP A 35 -4.63 -3.11 -2.78
N TYR A 36 -3.63 -3.94 -3.09
CA TYR A 36 -2.91 -4.72 -2.10
C TYR A 36 -2.23 -3.85 -1.05
N ILE A 37 -1.49 -2.80 -1.47
CA ILE A 37 -0.79 -1.92 -0.52
C ILE A 37 -1.80 -1.17 0.36
N VAL A 38 -2.90 -0.68 -0.20
CA VAL A 38 -3.96 0.01 0.55
C VAL A 38 -4.65 -0.94 1.55
N GLU A 39 -4.89 -2.19 1.15
CA GLU A 39 -5.45 -3.22 2.04
C GLU A 39 -4.50 -3.51 3.20
N ASN A 40 -3.19 -3.65 2.94
CA ASN A 40 -2.19 -3.92 3.99
C ASN A 40 -2.10 -2.76 4.98
N ALA A 41 -2.07 -1.53 4.44
CA ALA A 41 -2.10 -0.32 5.25
C ALA A 41 -3.36 -0.25 6.13
N ALA A 42 -4.51 -0.70 5.64
CA ALA A 42 -5.76 -0.67 6.41
C ALA A 42 -5.87 -1.82 7.43
N GLU A 43 -5.46 -3.03 7.06
CA GLU A 43 -5.57 -4.23 7.90
C GLU A 43 -4.63 -4.20 9.10
N HIS A 44 -3.40 -3.72 8.90
CA HIS A 44 -2.36 -3.72 9.93
C HIS A 44 -2.30 -2.43 10.75
N ASN A 45 -3.09 -1.41 10.40
CA ASN A 45 -3.17 -0.18 11.16
C ASN A 45 -4.09 -0.31 12.37
N VAL A 46 -3.50 -0.75 13.49
CA VAL A 46 -4.16 -1.02 14.78
C VAL A 46 -4.25 0.22 15.70
N GLY A 47 -4.04 1.42 15.16
CA GLY A 47 -4.14 2.68 15.90
C GLY A 47 -5.58 2.98 16.36
N PRO A 48 -5.77 3.93 17.31
CA PRO A 48 -7.11 4.30 17.80
C PRO A 48 -7.97 5.05 16.77
N SER A 49 -7.36 5.59 15.71
CA SER A 49 -8.04 6.31 14.63
C SER A 49 -7.24 6.14 13.34
N PRO A 50 -7.23 4.93 12.77
CA PRO A 50 -6.32 4.57 11.69
C PRO A 50 -6.65 5.36 10.42
N SER A 51 -5.60 5.83 9.74
CA SER A 51 -5.71 6.58 8.51
C SER A 51 -4.79 6.07 7.42
N VAL A 52 -5.27 6.08 6.17
CA VAL A 52 -4.53 5.73 4.97
C VAL A 52 -4.72 6.84 3.94
N THR A 53 -3.61 7.41 3.47
CA THR A 53 -3.59 8.46 2.45
C THR A 53 -3.00 7.92 1.17
N VAL A 54 -3.68 8.18 0.05
CA VAL A 54 -3.17 7.93 -1.30
C VAL A 54 -2.94 9.28 -1.96
N ASP A 55 -1.69 9.58 -2.29
CA ASP A 55 -1.30 10.82 -2.96
C ASP A 55 -0.72 10.50 -4.33
N LEU A 56 -1.24 11.15 -5.36
CA LEU A 56 -0.67 11.15 -6.70
C LEU A 56 -0.09 12.54 -6.95
N SER A 57 1.19 12.60 -7.30
CA SER A 57 1.85 13.83 -7.71
C SER A 57 2.54 13.64 -9.06
N GLU A 58 2.39 14.62 -9.93
CA GLU A 58 3.05 14.65 -11.24
C GLU A 58 4.18 15.68 -11.19
N THR A 59 5.35 15.28 -11.65
CA THR A 59 6.47 16.16 -11.94
C THR A 59 6.66 16.23 -13.45
N ASP A 60 7.56 17.09 -13.92
CA ASP A 60 7.82 17.27 -15.36
C ASP A 60 8.29 15.96 -16.05
N GLU A 61 8.81 14.99 -15.30
CA GLU A 61 9.41 13.76 -15.84
C GLU A 61 8.76 12.46 -15.34
N THR A 62 8.05 12.48 -14.21
CA THR A 62 7.49 11.26 -13.62
C THR A 62 6.21 11.50 -12.84
N VAL A 63 5.48 10.42 -12.59
CA VAL A 63 4.34 10.41 -11.69
C VAL A 63 4.70 9.59 -10.46
N ILE A 64 4.50 10.17 -9.28
CA ILE A 64 4.78 9.57 -7.99
C ILE A 64 3.43 9.26 -7.31
N LEU A 65 3.17 7.97 -7.13
CA LEU A 65 2.07 7.48 -6.29
C LEU A 65 2.63 7.12 -4.92
N THR A 66 2.17 7.80 -3.89
CA THR A 66 2.53 7.59 -2.50
C THR A 66 1.33 7.04 -1.74
N ILE A 67 1.54 5.96 -0.98
CA ILE A 67 0.55 5.42 -0.06
C ILE A 67 1.17 5.50 1.33
N SER A 68 0.51 6.19 2.25
CA SER A 68 0.99 6.41 3.62
C SER A 68 -0.08 6.01 4.62
N ASP A 69 0.34 5.40 5.73
CA ASP A 69 -0.52 5.14 6.89
C ASP A 69 0.14 5.65 8.18
N ASP A 70 -0.66 5.78 9.23
CA ASP A 70 -0.23 6.15 10.58
C ASP A 70 -0.15 4.96 11.54
N GLY A 71 0.03 3.75 10.99
CA GLY A 71 0.21 2.51 11.72
C GLY A 71 1.59 2.40 12.38
N PRO A 72 1.85 1.28 13.07
CA PRO A 72 3.09 1.07 13.83
C PRO A 72 4.35 0.91 12.95
N GLY A 73 4.19 0.88 11.62
CA GLY A 73 5.25 0.55 10.67
C GLY A 73 5.50 -0.95 10.55
N ILE A 74 6.39 -1.31 9.62
CA ILE A 74 6.79 -2.70 9.37
C ILE A 74 7.97 -3.03 10.30
N PRO A 75 7.93 -4.11 11.10
CA PRO A 75 9.06 -4.55 11.91
C PRO A 75 10.31 -4.82 11.07
N ASP A 76 11.50 -4.47 11.57
CA ASP A 76 12.79 -4.64 10.85
C ASP A 76 13.02 -6.07 10.31
N GLN A 77 12.52 -7.08 11.03
CA GLN A 77 12.62 -8.49 10.63
C GLN A 77 11.79 -8.83 9.39
N GLU A 78 10.62 -8.20 9.25
CA GLU A 78 9.75 -8.35 8.08
C GLU A 78 10.30 -7.54 6.90
N PHE A 79 10.89 -6.37 7.17
CA PHE A 79 11.55 -5.57 6.15
C PHE A 79 12.78 -6.27 5.56
N SER A 80 13.61 -6.89 6.41
CA SER A 80 14.79 -7.66 5.97
C SER A 80 14.43 -8.88 5.12
N ALA A 81 13.20 -9.39 5.25
CA ALA A 81 12.71 -10.50 4.44
C ALA A 81 12.37 -10.08 3.00
N LEU A 82 12.15 -8.78 2.72
CA LEU A 82 11.94 -8.26 1.36
C LEU A 82 13.24 -8.25 0.54
N ASP A 83 14.39 -8.15 1.21
CA ASP A 83 15.73 -8.15 0.58
C ASP A 83 16.32 -9.57 0.42
N ALA A 84 15.68 -10.60 1.00
CA ALA A 84 16.21 -11.96 1.01
C ALA A 84 15.82 -12.72 -0.26
N GLU A 85 16.80 -13.22 -1.03
CA GLU A 85 16.60 -13.93 -2.30
C GLU A 85 15.81 -15.27 -2.19
N GLU A 86 15.53 -15.78 -0.99
CA GLU A 86 14.77 -17.03 -0.78
C GLU A 86 13.78 -16.97 0.40
N GLU A 87 12.56 -17.44 0.14
CA GLU A 87 11.51 -17.68 1.14
C GLU A 87 11.91 -18.87 2.03
N THR A 88 12.44 -18.61 3.22
CA THR A 88 12.61 -19.68 4.20
C THR A 88 11.27 -20.02 4.83
N GLN A 89 10.83 -21.27 4.66
CA GLN A 89 9.53 -21.85 5.07
C GLN A 89 9.19 -21.81 6.57
N LEU A 90 9.87 -20.99 7.37
CA LEU A 90 9.70 -20.90 8.81
C LEU A 90 9.61 -19.44 9.27
N LYS A 91 8.55 -18.74 8.86
CA LYS A 91 7.71 -17.88 9.72
C LYS A 91 6.60 -17.19 8.92
N HIS A 92 5.41 -17.76 9.08
CA HIS A 92 4.09 -17.14 9.02
C HIS A 92 3.57 -16.57 7.69
N ALA A 93 2.44 -17.18 7.30
CA ALA A 93 1.49 -16.85 6.25
C ALA A 93 0.81 -15.46 6.36
N SER A 94 1.59 -14.40 6.58
CA SER A 94 1.12 -13.00 6.61
C SER A 94 1.94 -12.07 5.68
N GLY A 95 3.13 -12.48 5.25
CA GLY A 95 4.10 -11.58 4.58
C GLY A 95 4.16 -11.67 3.06
N VAL A 96 3.11 -12.16 2.38
CA VAL A 96 3.22 -12.52 0.96
C VAL A 96 3.11 -11.33 0.01
N GLY A 97 2.34 -10.29 0.28
CA GLY A 97 2.03 -9.37 -0.82
C GLY A 97 2.76 -8.03 -0.86
N LEU A 98 3.60 -7.68 0.10
CA LEU A 98 4.60 -6.61 -0.14
C LEU A 98 5.62 -7.02 -1.22
N TRP A 99 5.79 -8.32 -1.46
CA TRP A 99 6.61 -8.87 -2.54
C TRP A 99 6.06 -8.62 -3.96
N ILE A 100 4.81 -8.19 -4.11
CA ILE A 100 4.20 -7.96 -5.44
C ILE A 100 4.59 -6.58 -6.01
N VAL A 101 5.31 -5.76 -5.23
CA VAL A 101 5.62 -4.35 -5.57
C VAL A 101 7.07 -4.15 -6.08
N GLN A 102 7.60 -5.09 -6.87
CA GLN A 102 8.90 -4.93 -7.55
C GLN A 102 8.76 -4.70 -9.07
#